data_AF-A0A1L9PR57-F1
#
_entry.id   AF-A0A1L9PR57-F1
#
_cell.length_a   1.000
_cell.length_b   1.000
_cell.length_c   1.000
_cell.angle_alpha   90.00
_cell.angle_beta   90.00
_cell.angle_gamma   90.00
#
_symmetry.space_group_name_H-M   'P 1'
#
loop_
_entity.id
_entity.type
_entity.pdbx_description
1 polymer ?
#
loop_
_entity_poly.entity_id
_entity_poly.type
_entity_poly.pdbx_seq_one_letter_code
_entity_poly.pdbx_strand_id
1 'polypeptide(L)'
;MRPSVCESVPKLGLKLNSLTVPSDPTVAVSHGAVFRAMNKADGPKRIVQSNFGFLQIEERNLRLPAHRMATPLDGDFDGKMYIDNVLDWVIKKEFVLSKHQTFRTRNWQVFGVNKELIIYQKIWVSDFDNARDHYQAHSKFNKGAEVFGMLQIDLEPVREEGRLEVKSGPRGDYYEIHYELAMEVDGRNLTVKALCPPGGQCRAETQLCIAAAFIPGTD
;
A
#
# COMPACT_ATOMS: atom_id res chain seq x y z
N MET A 1 -19.56 -64.79 -7.45
CA MET A 1 -19.76 -63.94 -6.25
C MET A 1 -18.70 -64.27 -5.21
N ARG A 2 -17.74 -63.37 -5.02
CA ARG A 2 -16.83 -63.32 -3.86
C ARG A 2 -16.78 -61.84 -3.45
N PRO A 3 -16.95 -61.49 -2.17
CA PRO A 3 -16.87 -60.10 -1.72
C PRO A 3 -15.39 -59.68 -1.63
N SER A 4 -15.06 -58.54 -2.24
CA SER A 4 -13.76 -57.86 -2.04
C SER A 4 -13.82 -57.07 -0.74
N VAL A 5 -12.91 -57.38 0.18
CA VAL A 5 -12.71 -56.68 1.44
C VAL A 5 -12.10 -55.30 1.15
N CYS A 6 -12.73 -54.24 1.63
CA CYS A 6 -12.14 -52.90 1.69
C CYS A 6 -10.97 -52.91 2.68
N GLU A 7 -9.75 -52.73 2.18
CA GLU A 7 -8.60 -52.39 3.03
C GLU A 7 -8.75 -50.96 3.53
N SER A 8 -8.63 -50.80 4.85
CA SER A 8 -8.64 -49.51 5.53
C SER A 8 -7.25 -48.89 5.46
N VAL A 9 -7.19 -47.63 5.02
CA VAL A 9 -5.95 -46.83 5.00
C VAL A 9 -5.51 -46.57 6.46
N PRO A 10 -4.27 -46.90 6.85
CA PRO A 10 -3.82 -46.63 8.21
C PRO A 10 -3.70 -45.12 8.44
N LYS A 11 -4.48 -44.60 9.39
CA LYS A 11 -4.25 -43.27 9.97
C LYS A 11 -2.92 -43.30 10.71
N LEU A 12 -1.93 -42.60 10.19
CA LEU A 12 -0.66 -42.37 10.88
C LEU A 12 -0.92 -41.45 12.09
N GLY A 13 -1.30 -42.05 13.22
CA GLY A 13 -1.40 -41.37 14.50
C GLY A 13 -0.01 -41.13 15.07
N LEU A 14 0.62 -40.01 14.71
CA LEU A 14 1.80 -39.52 15.42
C LEU A 14 1.37 -39.04 16.80
N LYS A 15 1.52 -39.91 17.82
CA LYS A 15 1.50 -39.51 19.23
C LYS A 15 2.79 -38.74 19.52
N LEU A 16 2.67 -37.44 19.75
CA LEU A 16 3.76 -36.58 20.19
C LEU A 16 4.09 -36.90 21.66
N ASN A 17 5.03 -37.82 21.89
CA ASN A 17 5.53 -38.10 23.23
C ASN A 17 6.63 -37.08 23.59
N SER A 18 6.45 -36.43 24.74
CA SER A 18 7.39 -35.60 25.51
C SER A 18 8.00 -34.38 24.81
N LEU A 19 7.50 -33.20 25.19
CA LEU A 19 8.24 -31.94 25.17
C LEU A 19 9.45 -32.06 26.11
N THR A 20 10.56 -32.57 25.60
CA THR A 20 11.89 -32.33 26.20
C THR A 20 12.42 -31.03 25.59
N VAL A 21 12.84 -30.09 26.44
CA VAL A 21 13.53 -28.86 25.99
C VAL A 21 14.79 -29.32 25.26
N PRO A 22 14.96 -29.06 23.94
CA PRO A 22 16.14 -29.52 23.22
C PRO A 22 17.37 -28.85 23.83
N SER A 23 18.32 -29.64 24.31
CA SER A 23 19.63 -29.16 24.79
C SER A 23 20.52 -28.68 23.63
N ASP A 24 20.14 -28.99 22.39
CA ASP A 24 20.83 -28.59 21.17
C ASP A 24 20.04 -27.46 20.44
N PRO A 25 20.65 -26.28 20.26
CA PRO A 25 20.01 -25.16 19.57
C PRO A 25 19.63 -25.48 18.11
N THR A 26 20.31 -26.41 17.44
CA THR A 26 19.97 -26.80 16.05
C THR A 26 18.67 -27.62 15.98
N VAL A 27 18.42 -28.45 16.99
CA VAL A 27 17.18 -29.24 17.13
C VAL A 27 16.02 -28.32 17.52
N ALA A 28 16.27 -27.33 18.37
CA ALA A 28 15.27 -26.31 18.73
C ALA A 28 14.81 -25.48 17.52
N VAL A 29 15.74 -25.03 16.67
CA VAL A 29 15.42 -24.30 15.43
C VAL A 29 14.62 -25.18 14.45
N SER A 30 15.03 -26.44 14.30
CA SER A 30 14.34 -27.40 13.41
C SER A 30 12.91 -27.72 13.90
N HIS A 31 12.74 -27.95 15.20
CA HIS A 31 11.41 -28.14 15.81
C HIS A 31 10.54 -26.88 15.67
N GLY A 32 11.10 -25.69 15.87
CA GLY A 32 10.39 -24.43 15.64
C GLY A 32 9.93 -24.27 14.19
N ALA A 33 10.79 -24.60 13.22
CA ALA A 33 10.47 -24.55 11.80
C ALA A 33 9.35 -25.54 11.41
N VAL A 34 9.40 -26.78 11.93
CA VAL A 34 8.37 -27.81 11.70
C VAL A 34 7.06 -27.43 12.38
N PHE A 35 7.10 -26.97 13.63
CA PHE A 35 5.92 -26.51 14.36
C PHE A 35 5.24 -25.33 13.65
N ARG A 36 6.01 -24.38 13.12
CA ARG A 36 5.49 -23.27 12.32
C ARG A 36 4.92 -23.72 10.98
N ALA A 37 5.55 -24.67 10.31
CA ALA A 37 5.02 -25.25 9.08
C ALA A 37 3.66 -25.92 9.31
N MET A 38 3.47 -26.54 10.48
CA MET A 38 2.21 -27.20 10.89
C MET A 38 1.15 -26.21 11.42
N ASN A 39 1.53 -25.17 12.15
CA ASN A 39 0.60 -24.15 12.67
C ASN A 39 0.77 -22.81 11.93
N LYS A 40 0.19 -22.73 10.73
CA LYS A 40 0.13 -21.48 9.95
C LYS A 40 -0.92 -20.48 10.46
N ALA A 41 -1.83 -20.92 11.33
CA ALA A 41 -2.96 -20.13 11.82
C ALA A 41 -2.55 -19.20 12.98
N ASP A 42 -1.68 -19.65 13.88
CA ASP A 42 -1.20 -18.89 15.04
C ASP A 42 0.23 -18.33 14.85
N GLY A 43 0.59 -17.97 13.62
CA GLY A 43 1.88 -17.33 13.34
C GLY A 43 2.04 -16.00 14.08
N PRO A 44 3.29 -15.54 14.33
CA PRO A 44 3.53 -14.25 14.98
C PRO A 44 2.86 -13.11 14.19
N LYS A 45 2.23 -12.19 14.93
CA LYS A 45 1.59 -11.01 14.35
C LYS A 45 2.59 -10.21 13.51
N ARG A 46 2.21 -9.87 12.29
CA ARG A 46 2.98 -8.99 11.41
C ARG A 46 2.65 -7.53 11.74
N ILE A 47 3.39 -6.96 12.67
CA ILE A 47 3.23 -5.56 13.08
C ILE A 47 4.17 -4.70 12.24
N VAL A 48 3.62 -3.82 11.42
CA VAL A 48 4.42 -2.91 10.58
C VAL A 48 5.11 -1.87 11.46
N GLN A 49 6.41 -1.65 11.25
CA GLN A 49 7.25 -0.71 12.01
C GLN A 49 7.44 0.64 11.33
N SER A 50 6.85 0.82 10.14
CA SER A 50 6.93 2.03 9.33
C SER A 50 5.55 2.42 8.82
N ASN A 51 5.37 3.71 8.56
CA ASN A 51 4.22 4.22 7.82
C ASN A 51 4.54 4.16 6.32
N PHE A 52 3.56 3.77 5.50
CA PHE A 52 3.65 3.83 4.03
C PHE A 52 2.50 4.64 3.47
N GLY A 53 2.81 5.53 2.54
CA GLY A 53 1.84 6.47 2.01
C GLY A 53 2.17 6.98 0.63
N PHE A 54 1.28 7.85 0.15
CA PHE A 54 1.42 8.51 -1.13
C PHE A 54 1.60 10.01 -0.94
N LEU A 55 2.38 10.63 -1.82
CA LEU A 55 2.39 12.08 -1.98
C LEU A 55 1.24 12.49 -2.89
N GLN A 56 0.43 13.45 -2.44
CA GLN A 56 -0.78 13.86 -3.14
C GLN A 56 -0.89 15.40 -3.17
N ILE A 57 -1.79 15.86 -4.03
CA ILE A 57 -2.28 17.24 -4.06
C ILE A 57 -3.73 17.21 -3.55
N GLU A 58 -4.10 18.13 -2.68
CA GLU A 58 -5.45 18.22 -2.12
C GLU A 58 -6.07 19.58 -2.36
N GLU A 59 -7.38 19.62 -2.66
CA GLU A 59 -8.12 20.88 -2.71
C GLU A 59 -8.07 21.56 -1.32
N ARG A 60 -7.83 22.87 -1.29
CA ARG A 60 -7.62 23.62 -0.05
C ARG A 60 -8.88 23.59 0.82
N ASN A 61 -8.86 22.74 1.84
CA ASN A 61 -9.92 22.64 2.84
C ASN A 61 -9.53 23.29 4.18
N LEU A 62 -10.08 24.47 4.49
CA LEU A 62 -9.81 25.17 5.75
C LEU A 62 -10.33 24.48 7.02
N ARG A 63 -11.13 23.41 6.89
CA ARG A 63 -11.52 22.57 8.04
C ARG A 63 -10.35 21.74 8.56
N LEU A 64 -9.41 21.38 7.68
CA LEU A 64 -8.20 20.64 8.04
C LEU A 64 -7.16 21.57 8.68
N PRO A 65 -6.68 21.29 9.91
CA PRO A 65 -5.63 22.08 10.54
C PRO A 65 -4.35 22.19 9.71
N ALA A 66 -3.99 21.12 8.98
CA ALA A 66 -2.82 21.10 8.13
C ALA A 66 -2.89 22.15 7.00
N HIS A 67 -4.05 22.29 6.35
CA HIS A 67 -4.25 23.22 5.23
C HIS A 67 -4.32 24.68 5.66
N ARG A 68 -4.61 24.94 6.95
CA ARG A 68 -4.55 26.30 7.51
C ARG A 68 -3.11 26.79 7.69
N MET A 69 -2.15 25.88 7.81
CA MET A 69 -0.73 26.19 8.01
C MET A 69 0.09 26.12 6.73
N ALA A 70 -0.42 25.45 5.69
CA ALA A 70 0.25 25.33 4.41
C ALA A 70 0.01 26.56 3.52
N THR A 71 1.01 26.90 2.71
CA THR A 71 0.86 27.90 1.64
C THR A 71 0.15 27.22 0.47
N PRO A 72 -1.03 27.67 0.06
CA PRO A 72 -1.73 27.08 -1.05
C PRO A 72 -1.15 27.54 -2.38
N LEU A 73 -1.23 26.65 -3.36
CA LEU A 73 -0.96 26.93 -4.76
C LEU A 73 -2.26 27.22 -5.49
N ASP A 74 -2.16 28.05 -6.52
CA ASP A 74 -3.29 28.33 -7.39
C ASP A 74 -3.35 27.29 -8.51
N GLY A 75 -4.53 26.73 -8.76
CA GLY A 75 -4.75 25.65 -9.72
C GLY A 75 -4.73 26.15 -11.15
N ASP A 76 -3.81 25.63 -11.96
CA ASP A 76 -3.50 26.15 -13.29
C ASP A 76 -4.69 26.25 -14.25
N PHE A 77 -5.73 25.41 -14.10
CA PHE A 77 -6.81 25.30 -15.09
C PHE A 77 -8.21 25.58 -14.52
N ASP A 78 -8.51 25.01 -13.35
CA ASP A 78 -9.87 24.97 -12.78
C ASP A 78 -10.18 26.12 -11.81
N GLY A 79 -9.19 26.97 -11.51
CA GLY A 79 -9.38 28.14 -10.65
C GLY A 79 -9.46 27.83 -9.16
N LYS A 80 -9.16 26.59 -8.74
CA LYS A 80 -9.21 26.19 -7.33
C LYS A 80 -7.85 26.36 -6.66
N MET A 81 -7.87 26.46 -5.33
CA MET A 81 -6.65 26.50 -4.53
C MET A 81 -6.30 25.10 -4.04
N TYR A 82 -5.02 24.76 -4.07
CA TYR A 82 -4.50 23.42 -3.75
C TYR A 82 -3.42 23.48 -2.68
N ILE A 83 -3.27 22.40 -1.92
CA ILE A 83 -2.07 22.14 -1.12
C ILE A 83 -1.31 21.00 -1.79
N ASP A 84 -0.04 21.22 -2.09
CA ASP A 84 0.83 20.23 -2.71
C ASP A 84 1.71 19.50 -1.68
N ASN A 85 2.38 18.45 -2.14
CA ASN A 85 3.33 17.67 -1.36
C ASN A 85 2.75 17.15 -0.03
N VAL A 86 1.46 16.83 -0.02
CA VAL A 86 0.72 16.34 1.15
C VAL A 86 0.88 14.84 1.24
N LEU A 87 1.08 14.30 2.45
CA LEU A 87 1.16 12.86 2.66
C LEU A 87 -0.18 12.29 3.11
N ASP A 88 -0.58 11.21 2.46
CA ASP A 88 -1.68 10.32 2.83
C ASP A 88 -1.07 8.96 3.23
N TRP A 89 -0.99 8.67 4.53
CA TRP A 89 -0.40 7.44 5.04
C TRP A 89 -1.43 6.32 5.09
N VAL A 90 -1.41 5.50 4.04
CA VAL A 90 -2.34 4.39 3.81
C VAL A 90 -2.10 3.23 4.77
N ILE A 91 -0.84 2.90 5.06
CA ILE A 91 -0.45 1.89 6.06
C ILE A 91 0.22 2.64 7.20
N LYS A 92 -0.33 2.55 8.41
CA LYS A 92 0.24 3.18 9.60
C LYS A 92 1.17 2.21 10.33
N LYS A 93 2.19 2.78 10.97
CA LYS A 93 3.02 2.05 11.94
C LYS A 93 2.12 1.42 13.01
N GLU A 94 2.57 0.28 13.55
CA GLU A 94 1.86 -0.56 14.52
C GLU A 94 0.62 -1.28 13.98
N PHE A 95 0.29 -1.11 12.70
CA PHE A 95 -0.81 -1.85 12.09
C PHE A 95 -0.48 -3.35 12.03
N VAL A 96 -1.44 -4.20 12.43
CA VAL A 96 -1.32 -5.65 12.37
C VAL A 96 -1.82 -6.13 11.01
N LEU A 97 -0.90 -6.56 10.15
CA LEU A 97 -1.24 -7.08 8.83
C LEU A 97 -1.73 -8.53 8.90
N SER A 98 -2.74 -8.81 8.09
CA SER A 98 -3.10 -10.17 7.69
C SER A 98 -2.04 -10.74 6.71
N LYS A 99 -2.16 -12.01 6.33
CA LYS A 99 -1.22 -12.64 5.39
C LYS A 99 -1.19 -11.92 4.03
N HIS A 100 -2.37 -11.54 3.55
CA HIS A 100 -2.56 -10.75 2.34
C HIS A 100 -3.53 -9.62 2.67
N GLN A 101 -3.06 -8.39 2.59
CA GLN A 101 -3.84 -7.21 2.94
C GLN A 101 -3.81 -6.21 1.79
N THR A 102 -4.98 -5.69 1.41
CA THR A 102 -5.09 -4.61 0.43
C THR A 102 -5.60 -3.35 1.11
N PHE A 103 -4.99 -2.23 0.76
CA PHE A 103 -5.45 -0.89 1.10
C PHE A 103 -5.68 -0.11 -0.19
N ARG A 104 -6.70 0.73 -0.22
CA ARG A 104 -7.09 1.51 -1.40
C ARG A 104 -7.32 2.95 -1.01
N THR A 105 -6.86 3.87 -1.84
CA THR A 105 -7.17 5.30 -1.74
C THR A 105 -7.66 5.81 -3.09
N ARG A 106 -8.57 6.79 -3.05
CA ARG A 106 -9.12 7.42 -4.25
C ARG A 106 -8.38 8.72 -4.48
N ASN A 107 -7.91 8.89 -5.70
CA ASN A 107 -7.10 10.01 -6.11
C ASN A 107 -7.67 10.64 -7.34
N TRP A 108 -7.25 11.88 -7.58
CA TRP A 108 -7.56 12.59 -8.79
C TRP A 108 -6.40 13.52 -9.12
N GLN A 109 -6.29 13.89 -10.39
CA GLN A 109 -5.34 14.92 -10.83
C GLN A 109 -5.93 15.68 -12.02
N VAL A 110 -5.58 16.96 -12.09
CA VAL A 110 -5.98 17.85 -13.18
C VAL A 110 -4.84 17.98 -14.18
N PHE A 111 -5.17 17.85 -15.47
CA PHE A 111 -4.24 18.00 -16.59
C PHE A 111 -4.82 18.95 -17.62
N GLY A 112 -4.01 19.87 -18.15
CA GLY A 112 -4.42 20.62 -19.34
C GLY A 112 -4.59 19.67 -20.54
N VAL A 113 -5.55 19.95 -21.43
CA VAL A 113 -5.87 19.05 -22.57
C VAL A 113 -4.67 18.77 -23.49
N ASN A 114 -3.72 19.71 -23.58
CA ASN A 114 -2.52 19.63 -24.41
C ASN A 114 -1.26 19.17 -23.66
N LYS A 115 -1.40 18.65 -22.44
CA LYS A 115 -0.29 18.13 -21.63
C LYS A 115 -0.18 16.60 -21.75
N GLU A 116 1.01 16.09 -21.45
CA GLU A 116 1.22 14.65 -21.26
C GLU A 116 0.46 14.18 -20.01
N LEU A 117 -0.24 13.06 -20.13
CA LEU A 117 -1.01 12.47 -19.03
C LEU A 117 -0.18 11.45 -18.25
N ILE A 118 0.96 11.90 -17.72
CA ILE A 118 1.86 11.06 -16.91
C ILE A 118 1.80 11.47 -15.44
N ILE A 119 1.59 10.50 -14.55
CA ILE A 119 1.68 10.68 -13.10
C ILE A 119 2.93 9.97 -12.59
N TYR A 120 3.80 10.70 -11.90
CA TYR A 120 4.93 10.14 -11.14
C TYR A 120 4.54 10.01 -9.67
N GLN A 121 3.79 8.97 -9.33
CA GLN A 121 3.30 8.74 -7.99
C GLN A 121 4.44 8.28 -7.09
N LYS A 122 4.87 9.15 -6.17
CA LYS A 122 5.87 8.81 -5.15
C LYS A 122 5.22 8.01 -4.02
N ILE A 123 5.88 6.93 -3.64
CA ILE A 123 5.56 6.10 -2.47
C ILE A 123 6.53 6.52 -1.38
N TRP A 124 6.00 6.87 -0.21
CA TRP A 124 6.77 7.38 0.92
C TRP A 124 6.77 6.40 2.08
N VAL A 125 7.86 6.42 2.85
CA VAL A 125 8.02 5.67 4.09
C VAL A 125 8.43 6.60 5.23
N SER A 126 8.03 6.29 6.46
CA SER A 126 8.53 6.97 7.66
C SER A 126 8.40 6.10 8.90
N ASP A 127 9.47 5.99 9.69
CA ASP A 127 9.45 5.30 10.98
C ASP A 127 8.90 6.16 12.13
N PHE A 128 8.46 7.40 11.84
CA PHE A 128 8.00 8.34 12.85
C PHE A 128 6.64 7.95 13.43
N ASP A 129 6.57 7.82 14.76
CA ASP A 129 5.35 7.36 15.46
C ASP A 129 4.14 8.28 15.27
N ASN A 130 4.39 9.58 15.07
CA ASN A 130 3.36 10.61 15.01
C ASN A 130 3.16 11.17 13.59
N ALA A 131 3.44 10.37 12.56
CA ALA A 131 3.21 10.74 11.16
C ALA A 131 1.73 11.08 10.90
N ARG A 132 1.45 12.24 10.30
CA ARG A 132 0.09 12.76 10.13
C ARG A 132 -0.29 12.97 8.67
N ASP A 133 -1.50 12.56 8.37
CA ASP A 133 -2.13 12.75 7.06
C ASP A 133 -2.47 14.23 6.85
N HIS A 134 -2.59 14.64 5.59
CA HIS A 134 -2.91 16.01 5.17
C HIS A 134 -1.82 17.06 5.44
N TYR A 135 -0.72 16.69 6.10
CA TYR A 135 0.43 17.56 6.29
C TYR A 135 1.47 17.38 5.19
N GLN A 136 2.12 18.48 4.82
CA GLN A 136 3.19 18.46 3.84
C GLN A 136 4.36 17.56 4.30
N ALA A 137 5.01 16.89 3.35
CA ALA A 137 6.04 15.88 3.61
C ALA A 137 7.20 16.41 4.45
N HIS A 138 7.62 17.66 4.25
CA HIS A 138 8.73 18.29 4.98
C HIS A 138 8.29 19.03 6.25
N SER A 139 7.04 18.88 6.68
CA SER A 139 6.57 19.45 7.94
C SER A 139 7.10 18.68 9.14
N LYS A 140 7.12 19.31 10.32
CA LYS A 140 7.47 18.66 11.60
C LYS A 140 6.60 17.44 11.95
N PHE A 141 5.42 17.33 11.34
CA PHE A 141 4.47 16.24 11.58
C PHE A 141 4.79 14.99 10.76
N ASN A 142 5.63 15.10 9.73
CA ASN A 142 6.07 14.00 8.88
C ASN A 142 7.60 13.90 8.88
N LYS A 143 8.21 14.08 10.05
CA LYS A 143 9.67 14.03 10.24
C LYS A 143 10.23 12.69 9.75
N GLY A 144 11.33 12.73 9.00
CA GLY A 144 12.00 11.52 8.51
C GLY A 144 11.18 10.75 7.48
N ALA A 145 10.17 11.37 6.87
CA ALA A 145 9.56 10.84 5.68
C ALA A 145 10.56 10.89 4.52
N GLU A 146 10.66 9.81 3.76
CA GLU A 146 11.51 9.72 2.58
C GLU A 146 10.80 8.98 1.44
N VAL A 147 11.29 9.20 0.21
CA VAL A 147 10.79 8.49 -0.98
C VAL A 147 11.31 7.06 -0.95
N PHE A 148 10.40 6.10 -0.85
CA PHE A 148 10.69 4.68 -0.84
C PHE A 148 10.65 4.06 -2.24
N GLY A 149 9.79 4.60 -3.10
CA GLY A 149 9.64 4.13 -4.47
C GLY A 149 8.82 5.09 -5.32
N MET A 150 8.66 4.74 -6.58
CA MET A 150 7.91 5.52 -7.54
C MET A 150 7.13 4.60 -8.48
N LEU A 151 5.90 4.98 -8.77
CA LEU A 151 5.05 4.38 -9.78
C LEU A 151 4.82 5.42 -10.88
N GLN A 152 5.23 5.10 -12.11
CA GLN A 152 4.91 5.92 -13.29
C GLN A 152 3.62 5.39 -13.90
N ILE A 153 2.61 6.27 -14.02
CA ILE A 153 1.30 5.94 -14.57
C ILE A 153 1.14 6.69 -15.87
N ASP A 154 1.07 5.96 -16.98
CA ASP A 154 0.77 6.51 -18.30
C ASP A 154 -0.74 6.41 -18.55
N LEU A 155 -1.40 7.57 -18.68
CA LEU A 155 -2.83 7.68 -18.93
C LEU A 155 -3.15 8.09 -20.37
N GLU A 156 -2.15 8.15 -21.25
CA GLU A 156 -2.35 8.38 -22.68
C GLU A 156 -3.31 7.36 -23.33
N PRO A 157 -3.22 6.04 -23.03
CA PRO A 157 -4.19 5.09 -23.55
C PRO A 157 -5.63 5.40 -23.12
N VAL A 158 -5.83 5.99 -21.94
CA VAL A 158 -7.17 6.38 -21.47
C VAL A 158 -7.74 7.53 -22.31
N ARG A 159 -6.88 8.46 -22.74
CA ARG A 159 -7.23 9.53 -23.68
C ARG A 159 -7.59 8.97 -25.05
N GLU A 160 -6.77 8.07 -25.59
CA GLU A 160 -6.99 7.43 -26.89
C GLU A 160 -8.27 6.58 -26.93
N GLU A 161 -8.63 5.94 -25.82
CA GLU A 161 -9.89 5.21 -25.65
C GLU A 161 -11.13 6.13 -25.67
N GLY A 162 -10.97 7.46 -25.69
CA GLY A 162 -12.07 8.43 -25.70
C GLY A 162 -12.87 8.46 -24.39
N ARG A 163 -12.27 8.02 -23.28
CA ARG A 163 -12.95 7.88 -21.98
C ARG A 163 -12.81 9.10 -21.07
N LEU A 164 -12.04 10.10 -21.49
CA LEU A 164 -11.81 11.32 -20.72
C LEU A 164 -12.78 12.42 -21.12
N GLU A 165 -13.44 13.01 -20.13
CA GLU A 165 -14.30 14.18 -20.30
C GLU A 165 -13.45 15.47 -20.26
N VAL A 166 -13.57 16.30 -21.28
CA VAL A 166 -12.99 17.65 -21.28
C VAL A 166 -13.90 18.57 -20.47
N LYS A 167 -13.33 19.22 -19.44
CA LYS A 167 -13.98 20.25 -18.65
C LYS A 167 -13.43 21.62 -19.03
N SER A 168 -14.29 22.64 -19.04
CA SER A 168 -13.85 24.03 -19.21
C SER A 168 -13.60 24.70 -17.87
N GLY A 169 -12.43 25.29 -17.71
CA GLY A 169 -12.03 26.05 -16.53
C GLY A 169 -11.73 27.51 -16.84
N PRO A 170 -11.65 28.38 -15.83
CA PRO A 170 -11.37 29.81 -16.00
C PRO A 170 -10.02 30.10 -16.68
N ARG A 171 -9.08 29.13 -16.68
CA ARG A 171 -7.75 29.26 -17.28
C ARG A 171 -7.49 28.29 -18.44
N GLY A 172 -8.54 27.66 -18.95
CA GLY A 172 -8.49 26.78 -20.12
C GLY A 172 -9.19 25.44 -19.88
N ASP A 173 -9.27 24.66 -20.95
CA ASP A 173 -9.86 23.33 -20.90
C ASP A 173 -8.88 22.31 -20.28
N TYR A 174 -9.43 21.39 -19.49
CA TYR A 174 -8.66 20.41 -18.74
C TYR A 174 -9.38 19.06 -18.62
N TYR A 175 -8.62 18.04 -18.28
CA TYR A 175 -9.10 16.76 -17.79
C TYR A 175 -8.99 16.73 -16.27
N GLU A 176 -10.00 16.21 -15.60
CA GLU A 176 -9.93 15.79 -14.20
C GLU A 176 -10.03 14.28 -14.17
N ILE A 177 -8.90 13.60 -13.94
CA ILE A 177 -8.82 12.15 -14.04
C ILE A 177 -8.82 11.56 -12.65
N HIS A 178 -9.84 10.76 -12.36
CA HIS A 178 -9.94 9.99 -11.12
C HIS A 178 -9.31 8.61 -11.30
N TYR A 179 -8.56 8.17 -10.30
CA TYR A 179 -7.92 6.87 -10.27
C TYR A 179 -7.88 6.33 -8.85
N GLU A 180 -7.60 5.04 -8.71
CA GLU A 180 -7.42 4.39 -7.42
C GLU A 180 -5.99 3.88 -7.30
N LEU A 181 -5.34 4.19 -6.18
CA LEU A 181 -4.07 3.59 -5.80
C LEU A 181 -4.35 2.45 -4.82
N ALA A 182 -3.78 1.29 -5.10
CA ALA A 182 -3.86 0.13 -4.22
C ALA A 182 -2.46 -0.25 -3.70
N MET A 183 -2.34 -0.39 -2.38
CA MET A 183 -1.19 -1.02 -1.72
C MET A 183 -1.58 -2.43 -1.30
N GLU A 184 -0.96 -3.43 -1.91
CA GLU A 184 -1.17 -4.85 -1.63
C GLU A 184 0.07 -5.40 -0.93
N VAL A 185 -0.09 -5.83 0.32
CA VAL A 185 0.98 -6.47 1.08
C VAL A 185 0.80 -7.98 1.03
N ASP A 186 1.84 -8.68 0.56
CA ASP A 186 1.96 -10.14 0.64
C ASP A 186 3.32 -10.51 1.23
N GLY A 187 3.30 -10.95 2.48
CA GLY A 187 4.52 -11.25 3.23
C GLY A 187 5.43 -10.03 3.36
N ARG A 188 6.56 -10.04 2.64
CA ARG A 188 7.59 -8.98 2.66
C ARG A 188 7.56 -8.12 1.40
N ASN A 189 6.57 -8.33 0.53
CA ASN A 189 6.42 -7.58 -0.71
C ASN A 189 5.25 -6.62 -0.59
N LEU A 190 5.47 -5.40 -1.04
CA LEU A 190 4.45 -4.38 -1.24
C LEU A 190 4.30 -4.17 -2.74
N THR A 191 3.16 -4.56 -3.29
CA THR A 191 2.78 -4.24 -4.67
C THR A 191 1.91 -2.99 -4.66
N VAL A 192 2.27 -2.00 -5.47
CA VAL A 192 1.51 -0.76 -5.64
C VAL A 192 0.94 -0.72 -7.05
N LYS A 193 -0.38 -0.56 -7.17
CA LYS A 193 -1.09 -0.51 -8.45
C LYS A 193 -1.85 0.79 -8.60
N ALA A 194 -1.98 1.25 -9.84
CA ALA A 194 -2.88 2.32 -10.23
C ALA A 194 -3.99 1.76 -11.12
N LEU A 195 -5.25 1.96 -10.73
CA LEU A 195 -6.43 1.55 -11.48
C LEU A 195 -7.13 2.80 -12.02
N CYS A 196 -7.32 2.87 -13.33
CA CYS A 196 -8.02 3.98 -13.97
C CYS A 196 -9.03 3.47 -15.03
N PRO A 197 -10.33 3.79 -14.88
CA PRO A 197 -10.95 4.54 -13.77
C PRO A 197 -10.87 3.76 -12.43
N PRO A 198 -11.30 4.34 -11.28
CA PRO A 198 -11.28 3.64 -9.99
C PRO A 198 -11.99 2.29 -10.06
N GLY A 199 -11.35 1.22 -9.59
CA GLY A 199 -11.85 -0.16 -9.70
C GLY A 199 -11.84 -0.75 -11.13
N GLY A 200 -11.31 0.00 -12.11
CA GLY A 200 -11.21 -0.39 -13.51
C GLY A 200 -9.91 -1.12 -13.83
N GLN A 201 -9.36 -0.85 -15.02
CA GLN A 201 -8.15 -1.51 -15.50
C GLN A 201 -6.91 -1.03 -14.75
N CYS A 202 -6.02 -1.96 -14.39
CA CYS A 202 -4.68 -1.63 -13.89
C CYS A 202 -3.87 -0.98 -15.02
N ARG A 203 -3.46 0.28 -14.83
CA ARG A 203 -2.67 1.05 -15.80
C ARG A 203 -1.19 1.05 -15.49
N ALA A 204 -0.82 0.83 -14.24
CA ALA A 204 0.57 0.71 -13.83
C ALA A 204 0.71 -0.11 -12.54
N GLU A 205 1.84 -0.78 -12.38
CA GLU A 205 2.18 -1.56 -11.20
C GLU A 205 3.68 -1.43 -10.89
N THR A 206 4.03 -1.44 -9.61
CA THR A 206 5.41 -1.62 -9.14
C THR A 206 5.43 -2.48 -7.88
N GLN A 207 6.55 -3.14 -7.60
CA GLN A 207 6.74 -3.97 -6.42
C GLN A 207 7.98 -3.53 -5.64
N LEU A 208 7.84 -3.43 -4.32
CA LEU A 208 8.87 -3.00 -3.39
C LEU A 208 9.04 -4.04 -2.27
N CYS A 209 10.27 -4.20 -1.78
CA CYS A 209 10.56 -5.09 -0.65
C CYS A 209 10.45 -4.32 0.67
N ILE A 210 9.53 -4.72 1.55
CA ILE A 210 9.29 -4.10 2.86
C ILE A 210 9.77 -4.99 4.02
N ALA A 211 10.71 -5.89 3.77
CA ALA A 211 11.24 -6.80 4.80
C ALA A 211 11.78 -6.06 6.04
N ALA A 212 12.41 -4.91 5.85
CA ALA A 212 12.97 -4.10 6.93
C ALA A 212 11.92 -3.40 7.81
N ALA A 213 10.65 -3.34 7.35
CA ALA A 213 9.55 -2.73 8.08
C ALA A 213 8.88 -3.69 9.07
N PHE A 214 9.44 -4.88 9.30
CA PHE A 214 8.91 -5.87 10.23
C PHE A 214 9.90 -6.18 11.34
N ILE A 215 9.39 -6.56 12.50
CA ILE A 215 10.22 -7.03 13.62
C ILE A 215 10.91 -8.34 13.19
N PRO A 216 12.24 -8.49 13.37
CA PRO A 216 12.93 -9.74 13.09
C PRO A 216 12.26 -10.93 13.78
N GLY A 217 12.00 -12.01 13.01
CA GLY A 217 11.34 -13.22 13.50
C GLY A 217 9.82 -13.30 13.24
N THR A 218 9.21 -12.28 12.65
CA THR A 218 7.79 -12.33 12.21
C THR A 218 7.68 -12.75 10.74
N ASP A 219 7.14 -13.95 10.47
CA ASP A 219 6.79 -14.51 9.14
C ASP A 219 5.41 -15.18 9.17
#